data_AF-A0A8H5UKS6-F1
#
_entry.id   AF-A0A8H5UKS6-F1
#
_cell.length_a   1.000
_cell.length_b   1.000
_cell.length_c   1.000
_cell.angle_alpha   90.00
_cell.angle_beta   90.00
_cell.angle_gamma   90.00
#
_symmetry.space_group_name_H-M   'P 1'
#
loop_
_entity.id
_entity.type
_entity.pdbx_description
1 polymer ?
#
loop_
_entity_poly.entity_id
_entity_poly.type
_entity_poly.pdbx_seq_one_letter_code
_entity_poly.pdbx_strand_id
1 'polypeptide(L)'
;MYGRRQGISRAWRAPAPVTSSPAPPFGDVIERITQDSLKSDGGHVGIENAKVVASYNWISSSSPEIIIPGQPPRWTPPKGPNKLPGDAGEYYRDINAAAYPKHPLEPAIVSVMKMNPSPI
;
A
#
# COMPACT_ATOMS: atom_id res chain seq x y z
N MET A 1 -17.37 -52.21 -19.96
CA MET A 1 -16.67 -51.58 -21.09
C MET A 1 -15.54 -50.72 -20.53
N TYR A 2 -14.31 -51.03 -20.90
CA TYR A 2 -13.09 -50.34 -20.44
C TYR A 2 -12.94 -48.99 -21.15
N GLY A 3 -12.59 -47.95 -20.40
CA GLY A 3 -12.21 -46.66 -20.94
C GLY A 3 -10.98 -46.12 -20.21
N ARG A 4 -9.78 -46.62 -20.56
CA ARG A 4 -8.50 -46.01 -20.18
C ARG A 4 -8.37 -44.67 -20.89
N ARG A 5 -8.38 -43.57 -20.15
CA ARG A 5 -7.87 -42.28 -20.64
C ARG A 5 -6.36 -42.24 -20.41
N GLN A 6 -5.60 -42.44 -21.48
CA GLN A 6 -4.18 -42.12 -21.53
C GLN A 6 -3.97 -40.66 -21.95
N GLY A 7 -2.92 -40.04 -21.38
CA GLY A 7 -2.29 -38.81 -21.85
C GLY A 7 -2.99 -37.53 -21.36
N ILE A 8 -2.31 -36.50 -20.87
CA ILE A 8 -0.96 -36.03 -21.23
C ILE A 8 -0.33 -35.49 -19.95
N SER A 9 0.78 -36.08 -19.51
CA SER A 9 1.68 -35.42 -18.57
C SER A 9 2.23 -34.18 -19.29
N ARG A 10 1.74 -32.99 -18.92
CA ARG A 10 2.39 -31.73 -19.28
C ARG A 10 3.76 -31.75 -18.63
N ALA A 11 4.79 -32.13 -19.40
CA ALA A 11 6.17 -31.97 -18.98
C ALA A 11 6.37 -30.48 -18.68
N TRP A 12 6.68 -30.16 -17.43
CA TRP A 12 7.08 -28.82 -17.05
C TRP A 12 8.36 -28.50 -17.83
N ARG A 13 8.25 -27.66 -18.86
CA ARG A 13 9.43 -27.07 -19.49
C ARG A 13 10.01 -26.10 -18.47
N ALA A 14 11.24 -26.36 -18.04
CA ALA A 14 12.00 -25.35 -17.30
C ALA A 14 12.04 -24.06 -18.15
N PRO A 15 11.74 -22.89 -17.56
CA PRO A 15 11.89 -21.63 -18.27
C PRO A 15 13.33 -21.52 -18.77
N ALA A 16 13.50 -21.02 -20.00
CA ALA A 16 14.83 -20.76 -20.55
C ALA A 16 15.62 -19.86 -19.57
N PRO A 17 16.95 -20.02 -19.47
CA PRO A 17 17.76 -19.10 -18.69
C PRO A 17 17.48 -17.68 -19.17
N VAL A 18 16.89 -16.87 -18.29
CA VAL A 18 16.70 -15.44 -18.55
C VAL A 18 18.07 -14.80 -18.49
N THR A 19 18.69 -14.58 -19.65
CA THR A 19 19.84 -13.70 -19.76
C THR A 19 19.34 -12.30 -19.45
N SER A 20 19.63 -11.79 -18.26
CA SER A 20 19.32 -10.41 -17.90
C SER A 20 20.02 -9.48 -18.88
N SER A 21 19.27 -8.55 -19.47
CA SER A 21 19.90 -7.44 -20.21
C SER A 21 20.87 -6.71 -19.28
N PRO A 22 22.06 -6.29 -19.76
CA PRO A 22 22.90 -5.39 -18.99
C PRO A 22 22.09 -4.13 -18.66
N ALA A 23 22.38 -3.54 -17.51
CA ALA A 23 21.79 -2.27 -17.13
C ALA A 23 22.06 -1.24 -18.25
N PRO A 24 21.07 -0.41 -18.64
CA PRO A 24 21.30 0.70 -19.55
C PRO A 24 22.48 1.54 -19.04
N PRO A 25 23.36 2.04 -19.92
CA PRO A 25 24.43 2.92 -19.48
C PRO A 25 23.79 4.15 -18.84
N PHE A 26 24.09 4.40 -17.56
CA PHE A 26 23.83 5.69 -16.96
C PHE A 26 24.72 6.68 -17.70
N GLY A 27 24.13 7.70 -18.34
CA GLY A 27 24.89 8.76 -18.98
C GLY A 27 25.78 9.51 -17.98
N ASP A 28 26.50 10.51 -18.48
CA ASP A 28 27.41 11.27 -17.62
C ASP A 28 26.66 11.93 -16.46
N VAL A 29 27.23 11.82 -15.25
CA VAL A 29 26.66 12.43 -14.04
C VAL A 29 26.82 13.94 -14.15
N ILE A 30 25.69 14.65 -14.30
CA ILE A 30 25.66 16.12 -14.37
C ILE A 30 25.93 16.73 -12.99
N GLU A 31 25.30 16.18 -11.94
CA GLU A 31 25.39 16.71 -10.58
C GLU A 31 25.14 15.61 -9.56
N ARG A 32 25.82 15.70 -8.41
CA ARG A 32 25.59 14.83 -7.25
C ARG A 32 25.26 15.70 -6.05
N ILE A 33 24.00 15.66 -5.62
CA ILE A 33 23.56 16.33 -4.40
C ILE A 33 23.93 15.41 -3.23
N THR A 34 24.95 15.80 -2.46
CA THR A 34 25.36 15.11 -1.22
C THR A 34 24.78 15.82 -0.01
N GLN A 35 24.70 15.14 1.12
CA GLN A 35 24.24 15.79 2.36
C GLN A 35 25.11 16.99 2.73
N ASP A 36 26.43 16.90 2.52
CA ASP A 36 27.38 18.00 2.78
C ASP A 36 27.20 19.19 1.83
N SER A 37 26.58 18.97 0.66
CA SER A 37 26.25 20.05 -0.29
C SER A 37 25.02 20.86 0.13
N LEU A 38 24.25 20.36 1.11
CA LEU A 38 23.06 21.03 1.63
C LEU A 38 23.47 22.10 2.65
N LYS A 39 23.03 23.34 2.44
CA LYS A 39 23.16 24.40 3.45
C LYS A 39 22.00 24.28 4.43
N SER A 40 22.31 24.15 5.72
CA SER A 40 21.31 24.32 6.78
C SER A 40 21.24 25.81 7.13
N ASP A 41 20.02 26.34 7.18
CA ASP A 41 19.70 27.68 7.65
C ASP A 41 19.56 27.76 9.18
N GLY A 42 19.76 26.64 9.89
CA GLY A 42 19.67 26.58 11.35
C GLY A 42 18.25 26.71 11.90
N GLY A 43 17.22 26.64 11.05
CA GLY A 43 15.83 26.68 11.47
C GLY A 43 15.39 25.42 12.22
N HIS A 44 14.40 25.58 13.11
CA HIS A 44 13.68 24.43 13.65
C HIS A 44 12.86 23.81 12.51
N VAL A 45 13.24 22.60 12.10
CA VAL A 45 12.48 21.79 11.15
C VAL A 45 11.72 20.74 11.96
N GLY A 46 10.42 20.97 12.14
CA GLY A 46 9.55 20.08 12.88
C GLY A 46 8.12 20.10 12.33
N ILE A 47 7.42 18.98 12.50
CA ILE A 47 5.98 18.93 12.22
C ILE A 47 5.26 19.55 13.41
N GLU A 48 4.68 20.73 13.22
CA GLU A 48 3.91 21.44 14.23
C GLU A 48 2.42 21.45 13.89
N ASN A 49 1.57 21.68 14.89
CA ASN A 49 0.13 21.89 14.71
C ASN A 49 -0.62 20.74 13.98
N ALA A 50 -0.17 19.49 14.16
CA ALA A 50 -0.87 18.33 13.63
C ALA A 50 -2.30 18.24 14.19
N LYS A 51 -3.29 18.21 13.30
CA LYS A 51 -4.72 18.13 13.65
C LYS A 51 -5.39 17.03 12.83
N VAL A 52 -6.38 16.37 13.44
CA VAL A 52 -7.24 15.42 12.73
C VAL A 52 -8.17 16.23 11.82
N VAL A 53 -8.05 16.03 10.51
CA VAL A 53 -8.92 16.69 9.52
C VAL A 53 -10.08 15.78 9.13
N ALA A 54 -9.85 14.47 9.01
CA ALA A 54 -10.90 13.50 8.75
C ALA A 54 -10.48 12.07 9.15
N SER A 55 -11.47 11.18 9.26
CA SER A 55 -11.25 9.73 9.40
C SER A 55 -12.35 8.94 8.69
N TYR A 56 -12.01 7.76 8.19
CA TYR A 56 -12.97 6.80 7.63
C TYR A 56 -12.50 5.36 7.81
N ASN A 57 -13.43 4.42 7.68
CA ASN A 57 -13.15 2.99 7.57
C ASN A 57 -13.95 2.40 6.41
N TRP A 58 -13.36 1.44 5.70
CA TRP A 58 -14.06 0.60 4.72
C TRP A 58 -14.99 -0.38 5.41
N ILE A 59 -16.17 -0.59 4.81
CA ILE A 59 -17.08 -1.67 5.17
C ILE A 59 -16.83 -2.84 4.25
N SER A 60 -16.84 -4.06 4.79
CA SER A 60 -16.83 -5.28 3.98
C SER A 60 -18.20 -5.47 3.32
N SER A 61 -18.45 -4.78 2.21
CA SER A 61 -19.66 -4.91 1.40
C SER A 61 -19.33 -5.19 -0.07
N SER A 62 -20.35 -5.54 -0.86
CA SER A 62 -20.20 -5.88 -2.30
C SER A 62 -19.94 -4.67 -3.19
N SER A 63 -20.02 -3.46 -2.64
CA SER A 63 -19.80 -2.19 -3.32
C SER A 63 -18.90 -1.28 -2.47
N PRO A 64 -18.19 -0.31 -3.06
CA PRO A 64 -17.35 0.60 -2.29
C PRO A 64 -18.16 1.40 -1.27
N GLU A 65 -17.94 1.15 0.02
CA GLU A 65 -18.71 1.78 1.11
C GLU A 65 -17.81 2.10 2.31
N ILE A 66 -18.01 3.27 2.90
CA ILE A 66 -17.22 3.78 4.01
C ILE A 66 -18.09 4.35 5.13
N ILE A 67 -17.58 4.27 6.37
CA ILE A 67 -18.14 4.94 7.54
C ILE A 67 -17.33 6.22 7.80
N ILE A 68 -18.02 7.33 8.07
CA ILE A 68 -17.44 8.63 8.40
C ILE A 68 -18.18 9.22 9.62
N PRO A 69 -17.48 9.66 10.69
CA PRO A 69 -16.06 9.45 10.93
C PRO A 69 -15.75 7.96 11.17
N GLY A 70 -14.60 7.52 10.66
CA GLY A 70 -14.05 6.21 11.00
C GLY A 70 -13.45 6.18 12.40
N GLN A 71 -13.38 5.00 13.00
CA GLN A 71 -12.73 4.74 14.28
C GLN A 71 -11.89 3.45 14.20
N PRO A 72 -10.60 3.50 14.58
CA PRO A 72 -9.78 2.29 14.62
C PRO A 72 -10.23 1.37 15.77
N PRO A 73 -9.97 0.05 15.67
CA PRO A 73 -10.18 -0.87 16.78
C PRO A 73 -9.41 -0.44 18.04
N ARG A 74 -10.03 -0.61 19.21
CA ARG A 74 -9.37 -0.32 20.49
C ARG A 74 -8.19 -1.27 20.69
N TRP A 75 -7.01 -0.70 20.98
CA TRP A 75 -5.83 -1.49 21.26
C TRP A 75 -6.05 -2.40 22.47
N THR A 76 -5.80 -3.71 22.26
CA THR A 76 -5.86 -4.72 23.30
C THR A 76 -4.46 -5.32 23.45
N PRO A 77 -3.68 -4.90 24.47
CA PRO A 77 -2.29 -5.32 24.59
C PRO A 77 -2.19 -6.83 24.81
N PRO A 78 -1.22 -7.51 24.18
CA PRO A 78 -0.97 -8.92 24.42
C PRO A 78 -0.52 -9.13 25.88
N LYS A 79 -0.91 -10.25 26.48
CA LYS A 79 -0.61 -10.59 27.88
C LYS A 79 0.87 -10.87 28.16
N GLY A 80 1.69 -11.00 27.12
CA GLY A 80 3.11 -11.30 27.20
C GLY A 80 3.76 -11.33 25.81
N PRO A 81 5.10 -11.54 25.74
CA PRO A 81 5.81 -11.65 24.48
C PRO A 81 5.38 -12.91 23.73
N ASN A 82 4.80 -12.75 22.55
CA ASN A 82 4.42 -13.84 21.66
C ASN A 82 5.16 -13.71 20.33
N LYS A 83 5.73 -14.81 19.85
CA LYS A 83 6.33 -14.85 18.51
C LYS A 83 5.21 -14.79 17.48
N LEU A 84 5.20 -13.74 16.66
CA LEU A 84 4.24 -13.61 15.56
C LEU A 84 4.55 -14.66 14.47
N PRO A 85 3.52 -15.29 13.86
CA PRO A 85 3.73 -16.04 12.64
C PRO A 85 4.28 -15.11 11.55
N GLY A 86 5.04 -15.68 10.60
CA GLY A 86 5.42 -14.92 9.41
C GLY A 86 4.20 -14.55 8.57
N ASP A 87 4.35 -13.52 7.74
CA ASP A 87 3.29 -13.06 6.84
C ASP A 87 2.88 -14.20 5.89
N ALA A 88 1.57 -14.44 5.77
CA ALA A 88 1.04 -15.54 4.97
C ALA A 88 -0.35 -15.20 4.41
N GLY A 89 -0.51 -15.30 3.09
CA GLY A 89 -1.78 -15.05 2.40
C GLY A 89 -1.68 -13.96 1.35
N GLU A 90 -2.83 -13.62 0.77
CA GLU A 90 -2.95 -12.50 -0.17
C GLU A 90 -3.32 -11.23 0.61
N TYR A 91 -2.55 -10.17 0.38
CA TYR A 91 -2.75 -8.89 1.03
C TYR A 91 -2.81 -7.79 -0.02
N TYR A 92 -3.72 -6.83 0.19
CA TYR A 92 -3.76 -5.63 -0.64
C TYR A 92 -2.64 -4.68 -0.19
N ARG A 93 -1.79 -4.26 -1.14
CA ARG A 93 -0.81 -3.20 -0.89
C ARG A 93 -1.49 -1.85 -0.65
N ASP A 94 -2.60 -1.63 -1.34
CA ASP A 94 -3.42 -0.44 -1.24
C ASP A 94 -4.89 -0.87 -1.10
N ILE A 95 -5.42 -0.72 0.11
CA ILE A 95 -6.80 -1.07 0.44
C ILE A 95 -7.77 -0.15 -0.31
N ASN A 96 -7.41 1.12 -0.54
CA ASN A 96 -8.28 2.05 -1.24
C ASN A 96 -8.39 1.71 -2.72
N ALA A 97 -7.28 1.39 -3.37
CA ALA A 97 -7.28 0.93 -4.76
C ALA A 97 -7.94 -0.44 -4.92
N ALA A 98 -7.88 -1.31 -3.90
CA ALA A 98 -8.59 -2.57 -3.91
C ALA A 98 -10.10 -2.40 -3.74
N ALA A 99 -10.51 -1.57 -2.77
CA ALA A 99 -11.91 -1.35 -2.45
C ALA A 99 -12.63 -0.49 -3.49
N TYR A 100 -11.95 0.50 -4.08
CA TYR A 100 -12.50 1.33 -5.15
C TYR A 100 -11.49 1.67 -6.25
N PRO A 101 -11.18 0.73 -7.17
CA PRO A 101 -10.13 0.91 -8.18
C PRO A 101 -10.32 2.12 -9.10
N LYS A 102 -11.57 2.51 -9.37
CA LYS A 102 -11.89 3.66 -10.22
C LYS A 102 -11.54 4.99 -9.55
N HIS A 103 -11.71 5.07 -8.23
CA HIS A 103 -11.58 6.31 -7.46
C HIS A 103 -10.94 6.07 -6.08
N PRO A 104 -9.66 5.65 -6.02
CA PRO A 104 -9.00 5.27 -4.76
C PRO A 104 -8.89 6.42 -3.74
N LEU A 105 -8.86 7.68 -4.19
CA LEU A 105 -8.75 8.84 -3.29
C LEU A 105 -10.10 9.42 -2.86
N GLU A 106 -11.21 9.03 -3.51
CA GLU A 106 -12.54 9.56 -3.23
C GLU A 106 -12.96 9.42 -1.75
N PRO A 107 -12.71 8.28 -1.06
CA PRO A 107 -13.03 8.14 0.35
C PRO A 107 -12.40 9.22 1.24
N ALA A 108 -11.13 9.54 1.00
CA ALA A 108 -10.42 10.54 1.78
C ALA A 108 -11.05 11.93 1.56
N ILE A 109 -11.33 12.29 0.30
CA ILE A 109 -11.93 13.57 -0.06
C ILE A 109 -13.33 13.71 0.54
N VAL A 110 -14.19 12.69 0.36
CA VAL A 110 -15.56 12.69 0.91
C VAL A 110 -15.54 12.80 2.43
N SER A 111 -14.58 12.17 3.10
CA SER A 111 -14.42 12.25 4.56
C SER A 111 -14.09 13.66 5.03
N VAL A 112 -13.17 14.34 4.33
CA VAL A 112 -12.83 15.75 4.63
C VAL A 112 -14.07 16.63 4.44
N MET A 113 -14.78 16.50 3.34
CA MET A 113 -15.98 17.32 3.05
C MET A 113 -17.10 17.09 4.07
N LYS A 114 -17.32 15.84 4.50
CA LYS A 114 -18.36 15.53 5.49
C LYS A 114 -18.01 16.01 6.90
N MET A 115 -16.73 15.92 7.29
CA MET A 115 -16.28 16.31 8.63
C MET A 115 -15.99 17.81 8.75
N ASN A 116 -15.79 18.51 7.61
CA ASN A 116 -15.54 19.94 7.53
C ASN A 116 -16.47 20.59 6.49
N PRO A 117 -17.78 20.72 6.79
CA PRO A 117 -18.77 21.21 5.82
C PRO A 117 -18.67 22.72 5.54
N SER A 118 -17.92 23.45 6.36
CA SER A 118 -17.59 24.87 6.13
C SER A 118 -16.21 24.98 5.49
N PRO A 119 -16.01 25.92 4.53
CA PRO A 119 -14.69 26.16 3.97
C PRO A 119 -13.70 26.55 5.07
N ILE A 120 -12.49 25.98 4.99
CA ILE A 120 -11.33 26.31 5.84
C ILE A 120 -10.84 27.71 5.53
#